data_AF-G9K582-F1
#
_entry.id   AF-G9K582-F1
#
_cell.length_a   1.000
_cell.length_b   1.000
_cell.length_c   1.000
_cell.angle_alpha   90.00
_cell.angle_beta   90.00
_cell.angle_gamma   90.00
#
_symmetry.space_group_name_H-M   'P 1'
#
loop_
_entity.id
_entity.type
_entity.pdbx_description
1 polymer ?
#
loop_
_entity_poly.entity_id
_entity_poly.type
_entity_poly.pdbx_seq_one_letter_code
_entity_poly.pdbx_strand_id
1 'polypeptide(L)' 'ESTMTALESCLPQLKCHFNWNLVEGGESLDEFEDEVCNDTEFQNNEFRATVFNIQAYIEHRRGRGEAALESLRRAEELI' A
#
# COMPACT_ATOMS: atom_id res chain seq x y z
N GLU A 1 7.12 -25.71 15.36
CA GLU A 1 7.12 -24.65 14.32
C GLU A 1 7.16 -23.31 15.03
N SER A 2 8.14 -22.46 14.73
CA SER A 2 8.21 -21.12 15.32
C SER A 2 7.09 -20.26 14.76
N THR A 3 6.55 -19.34 15.55
CA THR A 3 5.47 -18.42 15.14
C THR A 3 5.80 -17.62 13.88
N MET A 4 7.09 -17.35 13.64
CA MET A 4 7.60 -16.67 12.45
C MET A 4 7.37 -17.45 11.16
N THR A 5 7.61 -18.77 11.16
CA THR A 5 7.40 -19.63 9.99
C THR A 5 5.91 -19.75 9.62
N ALA A 6 5.04 -19.80 10.63
CA ALA A 6 3.60 -19.77 10.41
C ALA A 6 3.16 -18.42 9.80
N LEU A 7 3.71 -17.30 10.27
CA LEU A 7 3.39 -15.96 9.76
C LEU A 7 3.86 -15.78 8.31
N GLU A 8 5.08 -16.19 7.99
CA GLU A 8 5.66 -16.13 6.65
C GLU A 8 4.87 -16.96 5.62
N SER A 9 4.22 -18.03 6.06
CA SER A 9 3.31 -18.84 5.22
C SER A 9 1.94 -18.16 4.99
N CYS A 10 1.46 -17.40 5.98
CA CYS A 10 0.16 -16.73 5.93
C CYS A 10 0.18 -15.42 5.13
N LEU A 11 1.23 -14.61 5.27
CA LEU A 11 1.31 -13.30 4.63
C LEU A 11 1.09 -13.34 3.10
N PRO A 12 1.66 -14.30 2.33
CA PRO A 12 1.43 -14.40 0.90
C PRO A 12 -0.02 -14.69 0.47
N GLN A 13 -0.85 -15.17 1.39
CA GLN A 13 -2.24 -15.54 1.12
C GLN A 13 -3.19 -14.34 1.26
N LEU A 14 -2.71 -13.22 1.84
CA LEU A 14 -3.50 -12.01 1.98
C LEU A 14 -3.70 -11.34 0.61
N LYS A 15 -4.92 -10.86 0.38
CA LYS A 15 -5.23 -10.04 -0.80
C LYS A 15 -4.93 -8.58 -0.47
N CYS A 16 -3.70 -8.16 -0.71
CA CYS A 16 -3.28 -6.77 -0.51
C CYS A 16 -2.18 -6.36 -1.49
N HIS A 17 -1.90 -5.05 -1.54
CA HIS A 17 -0.92 -4.42 -2.44
C HIS A 17 0.49 -5.04 -2.39
N PHE A 18 0.88 -5.63 -1.26
CA PHE A 18 2.15 -6.33 -1.09
C PHE A 18 2.27 -7.61 -1.92
N ASN A 19 1.14 -8.18 -2.34
CA ASN A 19 1.05 -9.45 -3.06
C ASN A 19 0.50 -9.30 -4.48
N TRP A 20 0.29 -8.07 -4.95
CA TRP A 20 -0.30 -7.77 -6.25
C TRP A 20 0.71 -7.42 -7.34
N ASN A 21 2.01 -7.44 -7.03
CA ASN A 21 3.07 -7.19 -8.01
C ASN A 21 2.89 -5.87 -8.78
N LEU A 22 2.47 -4.82 -8.07
CA LEU A 22 2.02 -3.55 -8.67
C LEU A 22 3.11 -2.80 -9.43
N VAL A 23 4.36 -2.92 -9.00
CA VAL A 23 5.51 -2.23 -9.59
C VAL A 23 6.55 -3.29 -9.97
N GLU A 24 6.23 -4.05 -11.03
CA GLU A 24 7.15 -4.99 -11.68
C GLU A 24 7.69 -4.41 -12.99
N GLY A 25 8.92 -4.78 -13.38
CA GLY A 25 9.43 -4.49 -14.72
C GLY A 25 10.20 -3.18 -14.92
N GLY A 26 10.69 -2.54 -13.85
CA GLY A 26 11.55 -1.35 -13.95
C GLY A 26 10.81 -0.02 -14.04
N GLU A 27 9.50 -0.04 -13.81
CA GLU A 27 8.69 1.16 -13.60
C GLU A 27 9.18 1.94 -12.37
N SER A 28 9.24 3.26 -12.49
CA SER A 28 9.63 4.14 -11.39
C SER A 28 8.53 4.18 -10.34
N LEU A 29 8.91 3.99 -9.08
CA LEU A 29 8.02 4.17 -7.93
C LEU A 29 7.44 5.59 -7.86
N ASP A 30 8.17 6.58 -8.38
CA ASP A 30 7.74 7.97 -8.42
C ASP A 30 6.69 8.18 -9.53
N GLU A 31 6.87 7.56 -10.71
CA GLU A 31 5.89 7.63 -11.81
C GLU A 31 4.58 6.95 -11.41
N PHE A 32 4.68 5.77 -10.76
CA PHE A 32 3.52 5.06 -10.23
C PHE A 32 2.78 5.86 -9.14
N GLU A 33 3.52 6.54 -8.26
CA GLU A 33 2.92 7.44 -7.25
C GLU A 33 2.16 8.59 -7.92
N ASP A 34 2.77 9.23 -8.92
CA ASP A 34 2.17 10.34 -9.64
C ASP A 34 0.90 9.92 -10.39
N GLU A 35 0.87 8.74 -11.01
CA GLU A 35 -0.31 8.22 -11.71
C GLU A 35 -1.46 7.92 -10.75
N VAL A 36 -1.16 7.31 -9.59
CA VAL A 36 -2.20 6.80 -8.70
C VAL A 36 -2.68 7.84 -7.68
N CYS A 37 -1.81 8.73 -7.22
CA CYS A 37 -2.10 9.62 -6.09
C CYS A 37 -2.53 11.04 -6.50
N ASN A 38 -2.23 11.49 -7.72
CA ASN A 38 -2.55 12.87 -8.14
C ASN A 38 -4.03 13.08 -8.49
N ASP A 39 -4.79 12.04 -8.82
CA ASP A 39 -6.20 12.15 -9.26
C ASP A 39 -7.24 12.18 -8.11
N THR A 40 -6.87 12.65 -6.91
CA THR A 40 -7.72 12.53 -5.71
C THR A 40 -8.79 13.61 -5.50
N GLU A 41 -8.80 14.67 -6.31
CA GLU A 41 -9.64 15.85 -6.06
C GLU A 41 -11.15 15.60 -6.21
N PHE A 42 -11.58 14.49 -6.83
CA PHE A 42 -13.01 14.22 -7.12
C PHE A 42 -13.53 12.86 -6.62
N GLN A 43 -12.79 12.20 -5.73
CA GLN A 43 -13.00 10.78 -5.44
C GLN A 43 -13.72 10.53 -4.11
N ASN A 44 -14.57 9.49 -4.09
CA ASN A 44 -15.32 9.08 -2.90
C ASN A 44 -14.39 8.55 -1.79
N ASN A 45 -14.91 8.41 -0.56
CA ASN A 45 -14.10 7.96 0.58
C ASN A 45 -13.46 6.58 0.37
N GLU A 46 -14.14 5.65 -0.31
CA GLU A 46 -13.61 4.31 -0.61
C GLU A 46 -12.39 4.37 -1.53
N PHE A 47 -12.45 5.19 -2.57
CA PHE A 47 -11.31 5.39 -3.46
C PHE A 47 -10.17 6.08 -2.71
N ARG A 48 -10.46 7.11 -1.91
CA ARG A 48 -9.46 7.80 -1.08
C ARG A 48 -8.77 6.82 -0.10
N ALA A 49 -9.52 5.90 0.49
CA ALA A 49 -8.96 4.84 1.34
C ALA A 49 -8.04 3.90 0.54
N THR A 50 -8.44 3.55 -0.68
CA THR A 50 -7.58 2.78 -1.60
C THR A 50 -6.27 3.51 -1.92
N VAL A 51 -6.32 4.81 -2.21
CA VAL A 51 -5.12 5.62 -2.45
C VAL A 51 -4.21 5.64 -1.23
N PHE A 52 -4.75 5.83 -0.03
CA PHE A 52 -3.95 5.77 1.20
C PHE A 52 -3.31 4.40 1.41
N ASN A 53 -4.00 3.31 1.08
CA ASN A 53 -3.41 1.96 1.12
C ASN A 53 -2.27 1.78 0.10
N ILE A 54 -2.37 2.41 -1.08
CA ILE A 54 -1.31 2.37 -2.10
C ILE A 54 -0.13 3.26 -1.68
N GLN A 55 -0.37 4.43 -1.11
CA GLN A 55 0.67 5.28 -0.54
C GLN A 55 1.43 4.54 0.56
N ALA A 56 0.73 3.80 1.43
CA ALA A 56 1.39 2.99 2.45
C ALA A 56 2.35 1.94 1.84
N TYR A 57 1.95 1.31 0.74
CA TYR A 57 2.81 0.39 -0.01
C TYR A 57 4.05 1.09 -0.59
N ILE A 58 3.88 2.25 -1.23
CA ILE A 58 4.95 3.07 -1.80
C ILE A 58 5.96 3.49 -0.72
N GLU A 59 5.47 4.03 0.39
CA GLU A 59 6.28 4.48 1.52
C GLU A 59 7.08 3.32 2.13
N HIS A 60 6.45 2.14 2.27
CA HIS A 60 7.14 0.94 2.72
C HIS A 60 8.25 0.52 1.76
N ARG A 61 7.99 0.53 0.44
CA ARG A 61 9.02 0.22 -0.58
C ARG A 61 10.20 1.18 -0.55
N ARG A 62 9.98 2.42 -0.10
CA ARG A 62 11.02 3.44 0.13
C ARG A 62 11.70 3.33 1.51
N GLY A 63 11.34 2.35 2.34
CA GLY A 63 11.91 2.15 3.68
C GLY A 63 11.34 3.07 4.75
N ARG A 64 10.25 3.81 4.46
CA ARG A 64 9.62 4.77 5.37
C ARG A 64 8.45 4.14 6.12
N GLY A 65 8.77 3.20 7.01
CA GLY A 65 7.78 2.39 7.73
C GLY A 65 6.75 3.19 8.54
N GLU A 66 7.18 4.23 9.25
CA GLU A 66 6.25 5.06 10.05
C GLU A 66 5.28 5.85 9.17
N ALA A 67 5.75 6.39 8.04
CA ALA A 67 4.89 7.06 7.08
C ALA A 67 3.89 6.09 6.45
N ALA A 68 4.33 4.85 6.16
CA ALA A 68 3.44 3.81 5.68
C ALA A 68 2.31 3.50 6.67
N LEU A 69 2.64 3.39 7.97
CA LEU A 69 1.64 3.16 9.01
C LEU A 69 0.67 4.34 9.17
N GLU A 70 1.17 5.58 9.05
CA GLU A 70 0.31 6.76 9.09
C GLU A 70 -0.71 6.76 7.93
N SER A 71 -0.27 6.42 6.72
CA SER A 71 -1.17 6.29 5.56
C SER A 71 -2.24 5.21 5.79
N LEU A 72 -1.89 4.06 6.37
CA LEU A 72 -2.89 3.02 6.70
C LEU A 72 -3.93 3.52 7.70
N ARG A 73 -3.52 4.28 8.74
CA ARG A 73 -4.46 4.87 9.71
C ARG A 73 -5.43 5.83 9.04
N ARG A 74 -4.94 6.67 8.11
CA ARG A 74 -5.80 7.58 7.33
C ARG A 74 -6.78 6.82 6.43
N ALA A 75 -6.38 5.66 5.91
CA ALA A 75 -7.30 4.79 5.18
C ALA A 75 -8.42 4.25 6.07
N GLU A 76 -8.10 3.82 7.29
CA GLU A 76 -9.08 3.33 8.28
C GLU A 76 -10.07 4.43 8.71
N GLU A 77 -9.66 5.69 8.79
CA GLU A 77 -10.54 6.82 9.15
C GLU A 77 -11.63 7.12 8.10
N LEU A 78 -11.51 6.59 6.88
CA LEU A 78 -12.44 6.85 5.77
C LEU A 78 -13.50 5.75 5.56
N ILE A 79 -13.40 4.63 6.30
CA ILE A 79 -14.26 3.44 6.18
C ILE A 79 -15.10 3.27 7.45
#